data_AF-A0AAD6YRU7-F1
#
_entry.id   AF-A0AAD6YRU7-F1
#
_cell.length_a   1.000
_cell.length_b   1.000
_cell.length_c   1.000
_cell.angle_alpha   90.00
_cell.angle_beta   90.00
_cell.angle_gamma   90.00
#
_symmetry.space_group_name_H-M   'P 1'
#
loop_
_entity.id
_entity.type
_entity.pdbx_description
1 polymer ?
#
loop_
_entity_poly.entity_id
_entity_poly.type
_entity_poly.pdbx_seq_one_letter_code
_entity_poly.pdbx_strand_id
1 'polypeptide(L)'
;MDDRYFDTIDLCSRCSEQTPEYNGFVHKRSHLVIKTCRRIHDGDMAWIVPRARVVATRVKEAFKEPHSLRAAPMPSGQQICCSCGKSVSPPCWVCIDMACDMNTYFCTDCDARRTTTLLKMASPKHKLAHPLVQIFDSELISLPVMTDVSIGTLDTKITDLRKKLDDLEEKLETKIVSLQEIFERRFASLEAILTSAATVHI
;
A
#
# COMPACT_ATOMS: atom_id res chain seq x y z
N MET A 1 -4.03 19.44 19.38
CA MET A 1 -3.50 18.17 18.84
C MET A 1 -4.35 17.84 17.64
N ASP A 2 -3.74 17.73 16.47
CA ASP A 2 -4.42 17.48 15.19
C ASP A 2 -4.64 15.96 15.04
N ASP A 3 -5.68 15.43 15.69
CA ASP A 3 -6.01 13.99 15.69
C ASP A 3 -6.73 13.57 14.39
N ARG A 4 -6.10 13.80 13.24
CA ARG A 4 -6.61 13.34 11.96
C ARG A 4 -6.26 11.85 11.77
N TYR A 5 -7.09 10.98 12.33
CA TYR A 5 -6.98 9.52 12.22
C TYR A 5 -6.96 8.99 10.78
N PHE A 6 -7.46 9.79 9.83
CA PHE A 6 -7.64 9.43 8.42
C PHE A 6 -6.33 9.17 7.66
N ASP A 7 -5.19 9.68 8.12
CA ASP A 7 -3.93 9.59 7.35
C ASP A 7 -3.12 8.32 7.63
N THR A 8 -3.60 7.41 8.48
CA THR A 8 -2.78 6.28 8.96
C THR A 8 -3.46 4.91 9.01
N ILE A 9 -4.79 4.88 8.93
CA ILE A 9 -5.57 3.65 9.09
C ILE A 9 -6.65 3.58 8.02
N ASP A 10 -6.61 2.46 7.32
CA ASP A 10 -7.55 2.13 6.28
C ASP A 10 -8.62 1.18 6.86
N LEU A 11 -9.86 1.65 6.95
CA LEU A 11 -11.01 0.85 7.36
C LEU A 11 -11.55 0.11 6.14
N CYS A 12 -11.41 -1.21 6.12
CA CYS A 12 -11.81 -1.96 4.94
C CYS A 12 -12.40 -3.32 5.29
N SER A 13 -13.51 -3.67 4.62
CA SER A 13 -14.10 -5.01 4.71
C SER A 13 -13.76 -5.90 3.51
N ARG A 14 -13.33 -5.33 2.35
CA ARG A 14 -13.17 -6.05 1.06
C ARG A 14 -12.14 -5.49 0.05
N CYS A 15 -11.64 -4.28 0.21
CA CYS A 15 -10.79 -3.58 -0.79
C CYS A 15 -9.28 -3.73 -0.58
N SER A 16 -8.81 -4.48 0.43
CA SER A 16 -7.37 -4.67 0.67
C SER A 16 -6.62 -5.33 -0.50
N GLU A 17 -7.35 -6.01 -1.39
CA GLU A 17 -6.80 -6.72 -2.55
C GLU A 17 -7.07 -6.01 -3.89
N GLN A 18 -7.80 -4.88 -3.88
CA GLN A 18 -8.16 -4.18 -5.10
C GLN A 18 -7.06 -3.20 -5.52
N THR A 19 -6.77 -3.15 -6.83
CA THR A 19 -5.91 -2.10 -7.41
C THR A 19 -6.58 -0.74 -7.25
N PRO A 20 -5.83 0.30 -6.81
CA PRO A 20 -6.40 1.62 -6.61
C PRO A 20 -6.93 2.23 -7.91
N GLU A 21 -8.17 2.72 -7.89
CA GLU A 21 -8.75 3.50 -8.97
C GLU A 21 -8.31 4.97 -8.89
N TYR A 22 -8.22 5.65 -10.04
CA TYR A 22 -7.89 7.08 -10.12
C TYR A 22 -9.02 7.88 -9.43
N ASN A 23 -8.71 8.55 -8.30
CA ASN A 23 -9.63 9.18 -7.33
C ASN A 23 -10.31 8.27 -6.29
N GLY A 24 -9.91 7.00 -6.16
CA GLY A 24 -10.36 6.12 -5.08
C GLY A 24 -9.57 6.31 -3.78
N PHE A 25 -10.11 5.81 -2.66
CA PHE A 25 -9.33 5.64 -1.43
C PHE A 25 -8.21 4.61 -1.68
N VAL A 26 -7.01 5.11 -2.01
CA VAL A 26 -5.83 4.27 -2.23
C VAL A 26 -5.22 3.93 -0.89
N HIS A 27 -5.47 2.71 -0.41
CA HIS A 27 -4.78 2.17 0.75
C HIS A 27 -3.28 2.12 0.46
N LYS A 28 -2.47 2.90 1.18
CA LYS A 28 -1.02 2.76 1.07
C LYS A 28 -0.64 1.50 1.82
N ARG A 29 0.21 0.64 1.23
CA ARG A 29 0.77 -0.54 1.92
C ARG A 29 1.52 -0.22 3.23
N SER A 30 1.84 1.05 3.45
CA SER A 30 2.44 1.56 4.69
C SER A 30 1.42 1.74 5.83
N HIS A 31 0.12 1.73 5.57
CA HIS A 31 -0.91 1.95 6.58
C HIS A 31 -1.29 0.65 7.29
N LEU A 32 -1.77 0.78 8.52
CA LEU A 32 -2.37 -0.34 9.22
C LEU A 32 -3.79 -0.54 8.70
N VAL A 33 -4.10 -1.77 8.29
CA VAL A 33 -5.45 -2.15 7.86
C VAL A 33 -6.19 -2.73 9.05
N ILE A 34 -7.37 -2.18 9.35
CA ILE A 34 -8.26 -2.71 10.39
C ILE A 34 -9.51 -3.29 9.72
N LYS A 35 -9.75 -4.57 9.99
CA LYS A 35 -10.94 -5.30 9.55
C LYS A 35 -11.94 -5.37 10.70
N THR A 36 -13.18 -5.03 10.39
CA THR A 36 -14.33 -5.12 11.30
C THR A 36 -15.50 -5.73 10.53
N CYS A 37 -16.35 -6.51 11.19
CA CYS A 37 -17.63 -6.94 10.60
C CYS A 37 -18.82 -6.07 11.05
N ARG A 38 -18.61 -5.14 11.99
CA ARG A 38 -19.62 -4.17 12.45
C ARG A 38 -19.30 -2.77 11.95
N ARG A 39 -20.33 -1.92 11.92
CA ARG A 39 -20.16 -0.48 11.72
C ARG A 39 -19.32 0.09 12.88
N ILE A 40 -18.29 0.85 12.53
CA ILE A 40 -17.45 1.60 13.47
C ILE A 40 -18.05 3.00 13.57
N HIS A 41 -18.30 3.45 14.79
CA HIS A 41 -18.64 4.85 15.07
C HIS A 41 -17.37 5.64 15.39
N ASP A 42 -17.42 6.97 15.28
CA ASP A 42 -16.23 7.81 15.54
C ASP A 42 -15.67 7.60 16.97
N GLY A 43 -16.55 7.40 17.95
CA GLY A 43 -16.16 7.05 19.32
C GLY A 43 -15.46 5.70 19.44
N ASP A 44 -15.72 4.75 18.53
CA ASP A 44 -14.97 3.49 18.49
C ASP A 44 -13.54 3.70 17.98
N MET A 45 -13.33 4.64 17.04
CA MET A 45 -12.00 4.89 16.47
C MET A 45 -11.02 5.36 17.53
N ALA A 46 -11.49 6.15 18.50
CA ALA A 46 -10.67 6.67 19.60
C ALA A 46 -9.97 5.55 20.41
N TRP A 47 -10.54 4.36 20.51
CA TRP A 47 -9.92 3.22 21.20
C TRP A 47 -9.33 2.18 20.24
N ILE A 48 -9.98 1.94 19.09
CA ILE A 48 -9.55 0.94 18.09
C ILE A 48 -8.18 1.32 17.51
N VAL A 49 -8.00 2.57 17.10
CA VAL A 49 -6.79 3.06 16.43
C VAL A 49 -5.54 2.91 17.30
N PRO A 50 -5.46 3.52 18.51
CA PRO A 50 -4.26 3.40 19.33
C PRO A 50 -3.98 1.95 19.71
N ARG A 51 -5.04 1.16 19.95
CA ARG A 51 -4.88 -0.26 20.29
C ARG A 51 -4.32 -1.08 19.14
N ALA A 52 -4.83 -0.87 17.92
CA ALA A 52 -4.31 -1.53 16.73
C ALA A 52 -2.83 -1.22 16.49
N ARG A 53 -2.40 0.03 16.72
CA ARG A 53 -0.98 0.40 16.65
C ARG A 53 -0.14 -0.35 17.67
N VAL A 54 -0.54 -0.37 18.94
CA VAL A 54 0.17 -1.11 20.00
C VAL A 54 0.28 -2.60 19.68
N VAL A 55 -0.82 -3.21 19.24
CA VAL A 55 -0.84 -4.63 18.86
C VAL A 55 0.05 -4.89 17.64
N ALA A 56 -0.05 -4.04 16.62
CA ALA A 56 0.75 -4.19 15.42
C ALA A 56 2.25 -4.07 15.69
N THR A 57 2.67 -3.06 16.45
CA THR A 57 4.08 -2.88 16.84
C THR A 57 4.59 -4.10 17.60
N ARG A 58 3.87 -4.52 18.66
CA ARG A 58 4.26 -5.67 19.48
C ARG A 58 4.36 -6.96 18.66
N VAL A 59 3.39 -7.21 17.78
CA VAL A 59 3.39 -8.43 16.97
C VAL A 59 4.50 -8.39 15.92
N LYS A 60 4.77 -7.23 15.30
CA LYS A 60 5.90 -7.06 14.38
C LYS A 60 7.23 -7.32 15.09
N GLU A 61 7.44 -6.78 16.29
CA GLU A 61 8.62 -7.06 17.11
C GLU A 61 8.76 -8.56 17.40
N ALA A 62 7.65 -9.22 17.76
CA ALA A 62 7.65 -10.67 18.01
C ALA A 62 7.99 -11.52 16.76
N PHE A 63 7.71 -11.02 15.56
CA PHE A 63 8.12 -11.66 14.31
C PHE A 63 9.56 -11.29 13.89
N LYS A 64 10.09 -10.14 14.33
CA LYS A 64 11.47 -9.71 14.04
C LYS A 64 12.51 -10.42 14.90
N GLU A 65 12.18 -10.87 16.10
CA GLU A 65 13.14 -11.57 16.96
C GLU A 65 13.62 -12.88 16.29
N PRO A 66 14.90 -12.96 15.88
CA PRO A 66 15.42 -14.14 15.21
C PRO A 66 15.38 -15.33 16.17
N HIS A 67 14.75 -16.43 15.75
CA HIS A 67 14.67 -17.68 16.51
C HIS A 67 16.05 -18.27 16.89
N SER A 68 17.15 -17.75 16.34
CA SER A 68 18.49 -18.33 16.43
C SER A 68 19.27 -18.01 17.72
N LEU A 69 18.78 -17.16 18.63
CA LEU A 69 19.52 -16.81 19.87
C LEU A 69 18.85 -17.25 21.18
N ARG A 70 17.70 -17.94 21.13
CA ARG A 70 17.06 -18.45 22.34
C ARG A 70 17.53 -19.86 22.67
N ALA A 71 18.70 -19.96 23.31
CA ALA A 71 19.15 -21.18 23.99
C ALA A 71 18.49 -21.40 25.37
N ALA A 72 17.51 -20.57 25.75
CA ALA A 72 16.75 -20.72 26.98
C ALA A 72 15.31 -21.20 26.69
N PRO A 73 14.79 -22.20 27.43
CA PRO A 73 13.45 -22.73 27.29
C PRO A 73 12.44 -21.78 27.94
N MET A 74 12.28 -20.58 27.38
CA MET A 74 11.08 -19.78 27.61
C MET A 74 10.02 -20.23 26.61
N PRO A 75 8.75 -20.41 27.02
CA PRO A 75 7.65 -20.73 26.13
C PRO A 75 7.35 -19.50 25.27
N SER A 76 8.20 -19.27 24.27
CA SER A 76 7.91 -18.37 23.16
C SER A 76 6.73 -18.96 22.43
N GLY A 77 5.53 -18.49 22.79
CA GLY A 77 4.28 -18.96 22.23
C GLY A 77 4.33 -18.80 20.73
N GLN A 78 4.48 -19.93 20.04
CA GLN A 78 4.42 -20.02 18.60
C GLN A 78 3.16 -19.28 18.13
N GLN A 79 3.30 -18.36 17.18
CA GLN A 79 2.16 -17.63 16.63
C GLN A 79 1.32 -18.64 15.84
N ILE A 80 0.30 -19.21 16.48
CA ILE A 80 -0.55 -20.25 15.92
C ILE A 80 -1.91 -19.65 15.57
N CYS A 81 -2.44 -20.03 14.41
CA CYS A 81 -3.76 -19.64 13.98
C CYS A 81 -4.81 -20.29 14.89
N CYS A 82 -5.65 -19.47 15.51
CA CYS A 82 -6.73 -19.93 16.38
C CYS A 82 -7.79 -20.79 15.66
N SER A 83 -7.82 -20.77 14.33
CA SER A 83 -8.78 -21.54 13.53
C SER A 83 -8.24 -22.88 13.05
N CYS A 84 -7.01 -22.91 12.50
CA CYS A 84 -6.46 -24.15 11.92
C CYS A 84 -5.34 -24.79 12.74
N GLY A 85 -4.90 -24.16 13.83
CA GLY A 85 -3.81 -24.67 14.67
C GLY A 85 -2.42 -24.64 14.02
N LYS A 86 -2.29 -24.12 12.80
CA LYS A 86 -1.01 -24.00 12.08
C LYS A 86 -0.26 -22.74 12.51
N SER A 87 1.06 -22.76 12.42
CA SER A 87 1.88 -21.56 12.58
C SER A 87 1.50 -20.48 11.55
N VAL A 88 1.53 -19.23 11.98
CA VAL A 88 1.13 -18.05 11.22
C VAL A 88 2.36 -17.22 10.92
N SER A 89 2.52 -16.84 9.65
CA SER A 89 3.45 -15.81 9.21
C SER A 89 2.68 -14.59 8.71
N PRO A 90 3.28 -13.40 8.69
CA PRO A 90 2.77 -12.27 7.91
C PRO A 90 2.65 -12.64 6.42
N PRO A 91 1.64 -12.13 5.69
CA PRO A 91 0.53 -11.34 6.20
C PRO A 91 -0.43 -12.19 7.06
N CYS A 92 -0.88 -11.63 8.17
CA CYS A 92 -1.86 -12.29 9.05
C CYS A 92 -2.76 -11.28 9.75
N TRP A 93 -3.80 -11.78 10.43
CA TRP A 93 -4.75 -10.96 11.18
C TRP A 93 -4.64 -11.21 12.67
N VAL A 94 -4.73 -10.15 13.48
CA VAL A 94 -4.65 -10.24 14.94
C VAL A 94 -5.80 -9.49 15.58
N CYS A 95 -6.48 -10.13 16.52
CA CYS A 95 -7.54 -9.47 17.28
C CYS A 95 -6.96 -8.39 18.22
N ILE A 96 -7.54 -7.19 18.19
CA ILE A 96 -7.08 -6.07 19.02
C ILE A 96 -7.90 -5.91 20.31
N ASP A 97 -9.02 -6.62 20.42
CA ASP A 97 -9.91 -6.59 21.59
C ASP A 97 -9.23 -7.16 22.85
N MET A 98 -9.34 -6.45 23.98
CA MET A 98 -8.74 -6.86 25.25
C MET A 98 -9.42 -8.08 25.88
N ALA A 99 -10.66 -8.36 25.51
CA ALA A 99 -11.36 -9.54 25.98
C ALA A 99 -10.74 -10.81 25.40
N CYS A 100 -10.05 -10.76 24.26
CA CYS A 100 -9.37 -11.93 23.70
C CYS A 100 -8.07 -12.22 24.45
N ASP A 101 -7.71 -13.50 24.54
CA ASP A 101 -6.40 -13.86 25.06
C ASP A 101 -5.31 -13.21 24.19
N MET A 102 -4.22 -12.80 24.85
CA MET A 102 -3.11 -12.15 24.18
C MET A 102 -2.67 -12.99 22.99
N ASN A 103 -2.67 -12.37 21.80
CA ASN A 103 -2.18 -12.97 20.56
C ASN A 103 -3.14 -13.96 19.89
N THR A 104 -4.42 -13.59 19.77
CA THR A 104 -5.38 -14.32 18.93
C THR A 104 -5.08 -14.04 17.44
N TYR A 105 -4.40 -14.98 16.76
CA TYR A 105 -4.00 -14.88 15.35
C TYR A 105 -4.94 -15.62 14.39
N PHE A 106 -5.07 -15.10 13.18
CA PHE A 106 -5.73 -15.77 12.05
C PHE A 106 -4.83 -15.70 10.82
N CYS A 107 -4.57 -16.85 10.19
CA CYS A 107 -3.93 -16.85 8.87
C CYS A 107 -4.89 -16.29 7.81
N THR A 108 -4.32 -15.76 6.72
CA THR A 108 -5.08 -15.23 5.57
C THR A 108 -6.09 -16.23 5.04
N ASP A 109 -5.71 -17.49 4.91
CA ASP A 109 -6.58 -18.56 4.42
C ASP A 109 -7.85 -18.76 5.28
N CYS A 110 -7.68 -18.78 6.61
CA CYS A 110 -8.81 -18.96 7.53
C CYS A 110 -9.70 -17.72 7.57
N ASP A 111 -9.11 -16.53 7.48
CA ASP A 111 -9.82 -15.26 7.40
C ASP A 111 -10.62 -15.14 6.08
N ALA A 112 -10.03 -15.51 4.95
CA ALA A 112 -10.65 -15.47 3.62
C ALA A 112 -11.86 -16.42 3.52
N ARG A 113 -11.74 -17.63 4.06
CA ARG A 113 -12.85 -18.59 4.13
C ARG A 113 -13.97 -18.18 5.10
N ARG A 114 -13.78 -17.10 5.87
CA ARG A 114 -14.69 -16.66 6.94
C ARG A 114 -15.12 -17.83 7.82
N THR A 115 -14.17 -18.71 8.16
CA THR A 115 -14.49 -20.02 8.76
C THR A 115 -14.96 -19.85 10.20
N THR A 116 -16.19 -19.40 10.37
CA THR A 116 -16.93 -19.31 11.64
C THR A 116 -17.07 -20.69 12.29
N THR A 117 -17.06 -21.74 11.49
CA THR A 117 -17.27 -23.14 11.87
C THR A 117 -16.08 -23.80 12.57
N LEU A 118 -14.90 -23.17 12.62
CA LEU A 118 -13.71 -23.71 13.31
C LEU A 118 -13.33 -22.95 14.59
N LEU A 119 -14.26 -22.21 15.21
CA LEU A 119 -14.06 -21.59 16.52
C LEU A 119 -13.92 -22.60 17.68
N LYS A 120 -13.96 -23.93 17.43
CA LYS A 120 -13.78 -24.94 18.48
C LYS A 120 -12.43 -24.86 19.19
N MET A 121 -11.42 -24.24 18.57
CA MET A 121 -10.10 -24.03 19.17
C MET A 121 -9.74 -22.55 19.39
N ALA A 122 -10.64 -21.63 19.03
CA ALA A 122 -10.38 -20.22 19.27
C ALA A 122 -10.54 -19.91 20.76
N SER A 123 -9.82 -18.89 21.22
CA SER A 123 -10.05 -18.28 22.53
C SER A 123 -11.57 -18.13 22.74
N PRO A 124 -12.14 -18.68 23.84
CA PRO A 124 -13.59 -18.68 24.07
C PRO A 124 -14.18 -17.26 24.15
N LYS A 125 -13.31 -16.25 24.26
CA LYS A 125 -13.67 -14.85 24.37
C LYS A 125 -13.68 -14.12 23.02
N HIS A 126 -13.14 -14.71 21.94
CA HIS A 126 -13.14 -14.08 20.63
C HIS A 126 -14.53 -14.09 19.98
N LYS A 127 -14.98 -12.92 19.52
CA LYS A 127 -16.22 -12.75 18.75
C LYS A 127 -15.89 -12.23 17.36
N LEU A 128 -16.71 -12.59 16.38
CA LEU A 128 -16.57 -12.10 14.99
C LEU A 128 -16.62 -10.58 14.89
N ALA A 129 -17.32 -9.93 15.82
CA ALA A 129 -17.44 -8.47 15.90
C ALA A 129 -16.18 -7.76 16.39
N HIS A 130 -15.18 -8.51 16.89
CA HIS A 130 -13.95 -7.92 17.36
C HIS A 130 -13.13 -7.40 16.18
N PRO A 131 -12.57 -6.18 16.28
CA PRO A 131 -11.71 -5.65 15.24
C PRO A 131 -10.42 -6.47 15.15
N LEU A 132 -9.98 -6.70 13.93
CA LEU A 132 -8.72 -7.35 13.59
C LEU A 132 -7.79 -6.33 12.94
N VAL A 133 -6.52 -6.32 13.30
CA VAL A 133 -5.49 -5.57 12.59
C VAL A 133 -4.70 -6.51 11.69
N GLN A 134 -4.43 -6.08 10.46
CA GLN A 134 -3.57 -6.81 9.54
C GLN A 134 -2.11 -6.52 9.91
N ILE A 135 -1.36 -7.59 10.14
CA ILE A 135 0.08 -7.55 10.26
C ILE A 135 0.63 -7.81 8.87
N PHE A 136 0.90 -6.71 8.17
CA PHE A 136 1.69 -6.71 6.96
C PHE A 136 3.09 -6.28 7.34
N ASP A 137 4.09 -7.09 6.99
CA ASP A 137 5.47 -6.69 7.17
C ASP A 137 6.21 -6.81 5.84
N SER A 138 6.25 -5.69 5.12
CA SER A 138 7.05 -5.55 3.91
C SER A 138 8.55 -5.77 4.19
N GLU A 139 9.01 -5.50 5.42
CA GLU A 139 10.43 -5.64 5.78
C GLU A 139 10.79 -7.11 6.04
N LEU A 140 9.90 -7.91 6.63
CA LEU A 140 10.11 -9.37 6.74
C LEU A 140 9.97 -10.08 5.38
N ILE A 141 9.12 -9.55 4.49
CA ILE A 141 9.04 -10.00 3.08
C ILE A 141 10.22 -9.43 2.25
N SER A 142 11.10 -8.61 2.84
CA SER A 142 12.37 -8.16 2.22
C SER A 142 13.59 -8.97 2.67
N LEU A 143 13.37 -10.09 3.39
CA LEU A 143 14.36 -11.16 3.56
C LEU A 143 14.24 -12.37 2.59
N PRO A 144 13.73 -12.27 1.34
CA PRO A 144 14.25 -13.11 0.30
C PRO A 144 15.57 -12.48 -0.12
N VAL A 145 16.61 -13.30 -0.20
CA VAL A 145 17.71 -13.13 -1.14
C VAL A 145 17.16 -12.44 -2.40
N MET A 146 17.32 -11.11 -2.51
CA MET A 146 17.05 -10.41 -3.76
C MET A 146 18.20 -10.84 -4.66
N THR A 147 18.03 -11.99 -5.32
CA THR A 147 18.93 -12.45 -6.37
C THR A 147 19.07 -11.33 -7.38
N ASP A 148 20.29 -11.07 -7.82
CA ASP A 148 20.71 -10.00 -8.77
C ASP A 148 19.78 -9.83 -9.99
N VAL A 149 19.03 -10.87 -10.34
CA VAL A 149 18.01 -10.93 -11.41
C VAL A 149 16.92 -9.83 -11.27
N SER A 150 16.44 -9.55 -10.06
CA SER A 150 15.39 -8.52 -9.87
C SER A 150 15.93 -7.10 -9.98
N ILE A 151 17.20 -6.88 -9.63
CA ILE A 151 17.88 -5.60 -9.81
C ILE A 151 18.07 -5.35 -11.30
N GLY A 152 18.53 -6.35 -12.07
CA GLY A 152 18.65 -6.23 -13.52
C GLY A 152 17.32 -5.91 -14.23
N THR A 153 16.21 -6.44 -13.73
CA THR A 153 14.88 -6.14 -14.28
C THR A 153 14.42 -4.71 -13.97
N LEU A 154 14.83 -4.15 -12.83
CA LEU A 154 14.56 -2.74 -12.50
C LEU A 154 15.47 -1.81 -13.29
N ASP A 155 16.75 -2.14 -13.43
CA ASP A 155 17.70 -1.35 -14.22
C ASP A 155 17.27 -1.28 -15.68
N THR A 156 16.86 -2.41 -16.28
CA THR A 156 16.32 -2.42 -17.65
C THR A 156 15.09 -1.51 -17.78
N LYS A 157 14.15 -1.54 -16.83
CA LYS A 157 12.99 -0.63 -16.83
C LYS A 157 13.40 0.84 -16.69
N ILE A 158 14.39 1.15 -15.84
CA ILE A 158 14.90 2.52 -15.68
C ILE A 158 15.55 2.99 -16.98
N THR A 159 16.34 2.13 -17.65
CA THR A 159 16.95 2.47 -18.95
C THR A 159 15.91 2.68 -20.05
N ASP A 160 14.84 1.88 -20.09
CA ASP A 160 13.75 2.05 -21.06
C ASP A 160 12.98 3.35 -20.82
N LEU A 161 12.73 3.72 -19.56
CA LEU A 161 12.09 4.98 -19.21
C LEU A 161 12.96 6.19 -19.56
N ARG A 162 14.27 6.12 -19.34
CA ARG A 162 15.20 7.18 -19.76
C ARG A 162 15.16 7.37 -21.27
N LYS A 163 15.25 6.28 -22.04
CA LYS A 163 15.16 6.34 -23.49
C LYS A 163 13.84 6.96 -23.98
N LYS A 164 12.71 6.58 -23.36
CA LYS A 164 11.40 7.18 -23.70
C LYS A 164 11.33 8.68 -23.41
N LEU A 165 12.02 9.15 -22.37
CA LEU A 165 12.12 10.59 -22.08
C LEU A 165 12.96 11.30 -23.14
N ASP A 166 14.12 10.75 -23.50
CA ASP A 166 14.98 11.31 -24.55
C ASP A 166 14.23 11.38 -25.90
N ASP A 167 13.52 10.31 -26.29
CA ASP A 167 12.71 10.25 -27.50
C ASP A 167 11.56 11.30 -27.51
N LEU A 168 11.01 11.62 -26.33
CA LEU A 168 9.95 12.63 -26.19
C LEU A 168 10.52 14.05 -26.26
N GLU A 169 11.70 14.27 -25.69
CA GLU A 169 12.42 15.54 -25.74
C GLU A 169 12.80 15.88 -27.19
N GLU A 170 13.36 14.93 -27.95
CA GLU A 170 13.69 15.11 -29.37
C GLU A 170 12.44 15.44 -30.23
N LYS A 171 11.33 14.74 -29.98
CA LYS A 171 10.05 15.02 -30.66
C LYS A 171 9.51 16.40 -30.33
N LEU A 172 9.70 16.87 -29.09
CA LEU A 172 9.28 18.19 -28.68
C LEU A 172 10.11 19.27 -29.38
N GLU A 173 11.43 19.10 -29.42
CA GLU A 173 12.36 20.02 -30.10
C GLU A 173 12.03 20.14 -31.59
N THR A 174 11.80 18.99 -32.25
CA THR A 174 11.41 18.96 -33.68
C THR A 174 10.11 19.72 -33.94
N LYS A 175 9.12 19.60 -33.05
CA LYS A 175 7.86 20.35 -33.16
C LYS A 175 8.05 21.84 -32.93
N ILE A 176 8.94 22.24 -32.03
CA ILE A 176 9.26 23.65 -31.77
C ILE A 176 9.87 24.28 -33.03
N VAL A 177 10.87 23.64 -33.65
CA VAL A 177 11.48 24.12 -34.90
C VAL A 177 10.45 24.22 -36.02
N SER A 178 9.61 23.20 -36.20
CA SER A 178 8.56 23.23 -37.23
C SER A 178 7.56 24.37 -37.01
N LEU A 179 7.19 24.66 -35.75
CA LEU A 179 6.30 25.78 -35.43
C LEU A 179 6.98 27.13 -35.69
N GLN A 180 8.28 27.25 -35.40
CA GLN A 180 9.06 28.46 -35.71
C GLN A 180 9.09 28.73 -37.21
N GLU A 181 9.36 27.73 -38.05
CA GLU A 181 9.35 27.88 -39.51
C GLU A 181 7.97 28.29 -40.06
N ILE A 182 6.89 27.71 -39.52
CA ILE A 182 5.52 28.08 -39.90
C ILE A 182 5.25 29.55 -39.53
N PHE A 183 5.70 29.97 -38.35
CA PHE A 183 5.55 31.33 -37.87
C PHE A 183 6.31 32.33 -38.75
N GLU A 184 7.59 32.07 -39.02
CA GLU A 184 8.42 32.89 -39.90
C GLU A 184 7.82 33.04 -41.31
N ARG A 185 7.31 31.94 -41.88
CA ARG A 185 6.65 31.95 -43.19
C ARG A 185 5.39 32.82 -43.20
N ARG A 186 4.56 32.71 -42.15
CA ARG A 186 3.34 33.54 -42.04
C ARG A 186 3.70 35.00 -41.80
N PHE A 187 4.74 35.28 -41.02
CA PHE A 187 5.20 36.63 -40.76
C PHE A 187 5.70 37.31 -42.04
N ALA A 188 6.57 36.64 -42.80
CA ALA A 188 7.05 37.13 -44.09
C ALA A 188 5.91 37.36 -45.10
N SER A 189 4.89 36.48 -45.10
CA SER A 189 3.70 36.67 -45.94
C SER A 189 2.88 37.91 -45.54
N LEU A 190 2.74 38.20 -44.25
CA LEU A 190 2.02 39.40 -43.79
C LEU A 190 2.79 40.68 -44.12
N GLU A 191 4.12 40.66 -43.96
CA GLU A 191 4.99 41.79 -44.33
C GLU A 191 4.92 42.11 -45.83
N ALA A 192 4.88 41.09 -46.69
CA ALA A 192 4.68 41.27 -48.13
C ALA A 192 3.31 41.90 -48.47
N ILE A 193 2.25 41.51 -47.76
CA ILE A 193 0.91 42.11 -47.94
C ILE A 193 0.94 43.59 -47.52
N LEU A 194 1.51 43.90 -46.36
CA LEU A 194 1.60 45.27 -45.85
C LEU A 194 2.41 46.19 -46.76
N THR A 195 3.54 45.73 -47.28
CA THR A 195 4.37 46.48 -48.23
C THR A 195 3.64 46.72 -49.56
N SER A 196 2.93 45.71 -50.09
CA SER A 196 2.13 45.89 -51.31
C SER A 196 0.99 46.91 -51.13
N ALA A 197 0.30 46.89 -49.98
CA ALA A 197 -0.78 47.83 -49.68
C ALA A 197 -0.27 49.29 -49.57
N ALA A 198 0.93 49.49 -49.03
CA ALA A 198 1.53 50.82 -48.93
C ALA A 198 1.84 51.44 -50.31
N THR A 199 2.19 50.62 -51.31
CA THR A 199 2.51 51.11 -52.67
C THR A 199 1.30 51.54 -53.49
N VAL A 200 0.08 51.11 -53.15
CA VAL A 200 -1.15 51.42 -53.91
C VAL A 200 -1.72 52.80 -53.54
N HIS A 201 -1.27 53.40 -52.43
CA HIS A 201 -1.82 54.65 -51.89
C HIS A 201 -0.94 55.91 -52.17
N ILE A 202 0.06 55.80 -53.04
CA ILE A 202 0.93 56.91 -53.49
C ILE A 202 0.69 57.14 -54.98
#